data_AF-A0A7V1JL40-F1
#
_entry.id   AF-A0A7V1JL40-F1
#
_cell.length_a   1.000
_cell.length_b   1.000
_cell.length_c   1.000
_cell.angle_alpha   90.00
_cell.angle_beta   90.00
_cell.angle_gamma   90.00
#
_symmetry.space_group_name_H-M   'P 1'
#
loop_
_entity.id
_entity.type
_entity.pdbx_description
1 polymer ?
#
loop_
_entity_poly.entity_id
_entity_poly.type
_entity_poly.pdbx_seq_one_letter_code
_entity_poly.pdbx_strand_id
1 'polypeptide(L)'
;MTFEGNLTTLRTYLEQRLARLPPQARLAFVLDPPGLLDLGEAVEVEGRRWTVFRYDGNDLAFRKAYGHHGPDGRHLIWVTRPAGRFSAIHTTLDLSYLTDVVRRADAILDLSLLGVLKALKPRETWPPEPVPHFEPFLAAHLGTVLAAHADLRRALGPGVPLDTHCLRALVLHALHPAIPVSDLTFRVPDPPQVLTRYLRLLVQGEWDEEELALLREQARLAPGP
;
A
#
# COMPACT_ATOMS: atom_id res chain seq x y z
N MET A 1 -19.05 5.97 6.76
CA MET A 1 -18.84 5.34 5.44
C MET A 1 -18.46 3.90 5.68
N THR A 2 -19.42 3.00 5.50
CA THR A 2 -19.22 1.54 5.54
C THR A 2 -18.57 1.12 4.21
N PHE A 3 -17.35 0.58 4.29
CA PHE A 3 -16.67 -0.01 3.14
C PHE A 3 -17.20 -1.44 2.96
N GLU A 4 -18.30 -1.62 2.22
CA GLU A 4 -18.89 -2.94 1.90
C GLU A 4 -18.44 -3.48 0.54
N GLY A 5 -17.16 -3.31 0.23
CA GLY A 5 -16.48 -4.07 -0.82
C GLY A 5 -15.36 -4.87 -0.19
N ASN A 6 -15.16 -6.12 -0.63
CA ASN A 6 -14.09 -6.98 -0.14
C ASN A 6 -12.74 -6.40 -0.57
N LEU A 7 -12.27 -5.39 0.15
CA LEU A 7 -11.00 -4.72 -0.09
C LEU A 7 -9.90 -5.71 0.29
N THR A 8 -9.24 -6.29 -0.71
CA THR A 8 -8.16 -7.26 -0.50
C THR A 8 -6.79 -6.64 -0.75
N THR A 9 -6.66 -5.85 -1.83
CA THR A 9 -5.39 -5.28 -2.29
C THR A 9 -5.49 -3.79 -2.61
N LEU A 10 -4.35 -3.13 -2.82
CA LEU A 10 -4.28 -1.76 -3.33
C LEU A 10 -4.96 -1.61 -4.71
N ARG A 11 -4.87 -2.63 -5.57
CA ARG A 11 -5.55 -2.66 -6.87
C ARG A 11 -7.07 -2.66 -6.71
N THR A 12 -7.60 -3.47 -5.81
CA THR A 12 -9.04 -3.48 -5.51
C THR A 12 -9.50 -2.14 -4.95
N TYR A 13 -8.66 -1.46 -4.16
CA TYR A 13 -8.95 -0.09 -3.72
C TYR A 13 -9.08 0.87 -4.93
N LEU A 14 -8.14 0.85 -5.87
CA LEU A 14 -8.23 1.66 -7.09
C LEU A 14 -9.52 1.37 -7.86
N GLU A 15 -9.83 0.10 -8.11
CA GLU A 15 -11.02 -0.32 -8.85
C GLU A 15 -12.30 0.21 -8.17
N GLN A 16 -12.40 0.11 -6.84
CA GLN A 16 -13.52 0.69 -6.09
C GLN A 16 -13.59 2.22 -6.21
N ARG A 17 -12.44 2.92 -6.25
CA ARG A 17 -12.41 4.38 -6.45
C ARG A 17 -12.86 4.77 -7.84
N LEU A 18 -12.44 4.04 -8.87
CA LEU A 18 -12.88 4.23 -10.26
C LEU A 18 -14.37 3.91 -10.43
N ALA A 19 -14.86 2.86 -9.77
CA ALA A 19 -16.26 2.48 -9.76
C ALA A 19 -17.17 3.62 -9.25
N ARG A 20 -16.71 4.32 -8.22
CA ARG A 20 -17.43 5.45 -7.60
C ARG A 20 -17.41 6.73 -8.41
N LEU A 21 -16.59 6.82 -9.47
CA LEU A 21 -16.58 8.01 -10.31
C LEU A 21 -17.90 8.13 -11.09
N PRO A 22 -18.40 9.36 -11.31
CA PRO A 22 -19.60 9.58 -12.11
C PRO A 22 -19.50 8.91 -13.49
N PRO A 23 -20.61 8.44 -14.08
CA PRO A 23 -20.61 7.78 -15.39
C PRO A 23 -19.95 8.62 -16.50
N GLN A 24 -20.05 9.94 -16.42
CA GLN A 24 -19.46 10.89 -17.35
C GLN A 24 -17.96 11.13 -17.16
N ALA A 25 -17.33 10.64 -16.09
CA ALA A 25 -15.90 10.81 -15.86
C ALA A 25 -15.11 10.12 -16.99
N ARG A 26 -14.14 10.84 -17.56
CA ARG A 26 -13.31 10.41 -18.69
C ARG A 26 -11.83 10.36 -18.34
N LEU A 27 -11.35 11.18 -17.41
CA LEU A 27 -9.93 11.25 -17.04
C LEU A 27 -9.75 11.10 -15.53
N ALA A 28 -9.03 10.04 -15.14
CA ALA A 28 -8.56 9.86 -13.77
C ALA A 28 -7.03 9.98 -13.72
N PHE A 29 -6.53 10.67 -12.71
CA PHE A 29 -5.11 10.81 -12.45
C PHE A 29 -4.75 9.98 -11.20
N VAL A 30 -3.82 9.04 -11.32
CA VAL A 30 -3.48 8.09 -10.26
C VAL A 30 -2.02 8.27 -9.87
N LEU A 31 -1.79 8.56 -8.58
CA LEU A 31 -0.45 8.66 -8.00
C LEU A 31 -0.09 7.34 -7.32
N ASP A 32 0.78 6.56 -7.92
CA ASP A 32 1.34 5.32 -7.34
C ASP A 32 2.86 5.34 -7.53
N PRO A 33 3.59 6.15 -6.73
CA PRO A 33 5.01 6.37 -6.92
C PRO A 33 5.86 5.09 -6.96
N PRO A 34 5.63 4.05 -6.13
CA PRO A 34 6.40 2.82 -6.22
C PRO A 34 5.97 1.89 -7.37
N GLY A 35 4.83 2.16 -8.02
CA GLY A 35 4.33 1.35 -9.14
C GLY A 35 3.74 0.01 -8.70
N LEU A 36 3.18 -0.08 -7.48
CA LEU A 36 2.69 -1.33 -6.89
C LEU A 36 1.42 -1.86 -7.57
N LEU A 37 0.71 -1.00 -8.31
CA LEU A 37 -0.51 -1.40 -9.00
C LEU A 37 -0.26 -2.31 -10.21
N ASP A 38 0.96 -2.27 -10.76
CA ASP A 38 1.36 -2.98 -11.99
C ASP A 38 0.28 -2.93 -13.08
N LEU A 39 -0.17 -1.72 -13.40
CA LEU A 39 -1.25 -1.54 -14.37
C LEU A 39 -0.74 -1.87 -15.78
N GLY A 40 -1.46 -2.76 -16.47
CA GLY A 40 -1.29 -2.99 -17.90
C GLY A 40 -1.85 -1.83 -18.74
N GLU A 41 -2.11 -2.09 -20.03
CA GLU A 41 -2.61 -1.07 -20.97
C GLU A 41 -4.04 -0.59 -20.67
N ALA A 42 -4.81 -1.34 -19.89
CA ALA A 42 -6.17 -0.97 -19.53
C ALA A 42 -6.61 -1.57 -18.19
N VAL A 43 -7.57 -0.89 -17.54
CA VAL A 43 -8.28 -1.38 -16.37
C VAL A 43 -9.78 -1.41 -16.66
N GLU A 44 -10.43 -2.55 -16.44
CA GLU A 44 -11.87 -2.73 -16.60
C GLU A 44 -12.56 -2.65 -15.23
N VAL A 45 -13.50 -1.71 -15.07
CA VAL A 45 -14.25 -1.56 -13.82
C VAL A 45 -15.73 -1.40 -14.14
N GLU A 46 -16.56 -2.35 -13.70
CA GLU A 46 -18.02 -2.32 -13.88
C GLU A 46 -18.43 -2.06 -15.35
N GLY A 47 -17.77 -2.72 -16.30
CA GLY A 47 -18.02 -2.55 -17.74
C GLY A 47 -17.48 -1.25 -18.34
N ARG A 48 -16.71 -0.46 -17.58
CA ARG A 48 -15.98 0.70 -18.07
C ARG A 48 -14.50 0.36 -18.27
N ARG A 49 -14.05 0.40 -19.53
CA ARG A 49 -12.64 0.31 -19.91
C ARG A 49 -11.94 1.65 -19.73
N TRP A 50 -10.87 1.68 -18.95
CA TRP A 50 -9.96 2.81 -18.80
C TRP A 50 -8.63 2.50 -19.47
N THR A 51 -8.28 3.20 -20.55
CA THR A 51 -6.96 3.07 -21.18
C THR A 51 -5.90 3.71 -20.29
N VAL A 52 -4.82 3.00 -19.98
CA VAL A 52 -3.78 3.45 -19.05
C VAL A 52 -2.61 4.05 -19.80
N PHE A 53 -2.20 5.24 -19.39
CA PHE A 53 -0.97 5.89 -19.83
C PHE A 53 -0.06 6.08 -18.63
N ARG A 54 1.06 5.37 -18.61
CA ARG A 54 2.07 5.50 -17.55
C ARG A 54 2.87 6.78 -17.75
N TYR A 55 3.09 7.52 -16.67
CA TYR A 55 4.04 8.61 -16.59
C TYR A 55 5.06 8.31 -15.49
N ASP A 56 6.33 8.35 -15.86
CA ASP A 56 7.45 8.05 -14.98
C ASP A 56 8.49 9.18 -14.90
N GLY A 57 8.12 10.38 -15.36
CA GLY A 57 9.01 11.52 -15.51
C GLY A 57 9.56 11.69 -16.92
N ASN A 58 9.31 10.76 -17.83
CA ASN A 58 9.67 10.92 -19.25
C ASN A 58 8.56 11.65 -20.02
N ASP A 59 8.61 12.99 -20.01
CA ASP A 59 7.62 13.84 -20.69
C ASP A 59 7.50 13.54 -22.19
N LEU A 60 8.63 13.33 -22.87
CA LEU A 60 8.64 13.09 -24.31
C LEU A 60 7.93 11.79 -24.66
N ALA A 61 8.26 10.70 -23.95
CA ALA A 61 7.62 9.40 -24.16
C ALA A 61 6.12 9.47 -23.84
N PHE A 62 5.76 10.10 -22.72
CA PHE A 62 4.37 10.29 -22.34
C PHE A 62 3.59 11.09 -23.39
N ARG A 63 4.10 12.24 -23.84
CA ARG A 63 3.42 13.08 -24.83
C ARG A 63 3.31 12.40 -26.19
N LYS A 64 4.29 11.57 -26.57
CA LYS A 64 4.21 10.76 -27.79
C LYS A 64 3.10 9.71 -27.71
N ALA A 65 2.91 9.08 -26.56
CA ALA A 65 1.88 8.05 -26.36
C ALA A 65 0.48 8.65 -26.14
N TYR A 66 0.36 9.65 -25.28
CA TYR A 66 -0.89 10.26 -24.85
C TYR A 66 -1.41 11.34 -25.82
N GLY A 67 -0.51 12.00 -26.55
CA GLY A 67 -0.85 13.15 -27.38
C GLY A 67 -1.15 14.42 -26.56
N HIS A 68 -1.76 15.41 -27.21
CA HIS A 68 -2.05 16.70 -26.57
C HIS A 68 -3.31 16.65 -25.70
N HIS A 69 -4.36 15.95 -26.15
CA HIS A 69 -5.66 15.90 -25.48
C HIS A 69 -6.03 14.54 -24.89
N GLY A 70 -5.21 13.50 -25.08
CA GLY A 70 -5.60 12.14 -24.74
C GLY A 70 -6.59 11.55 -25.75
N PRO A 71 -7.00 10.28 -25.56
CA PRO A 71 -8.01 9.65 -26.39
C PRO A 71 -9.43 10.17 -26.05
N ASP A 72 -10.37 10.00 -26.98
CA ASP A 72 -11.79 10.31 -26.74
C ASP A 72 -12.41 9.40 -25.66
N GLY A 73 -11.88 8.18 -25.48
CA GLY A 73 -12.35 7.22 -24.48
C GLY A 73 -11.96 7.58 -23.03
N ARG A 74 -12.43 6.77 -22.07
CA ARG A 74 -11.97 6.88 -20.69
C ARG A 74 -10.51 6.48 -20.59
N HIS A 75 -9.73 7.26 -19.87
CA HIS A 75 -8.31 7.02 -19.73
C HIS A 75 -7.80 7.43 -18.35
N LEU A 76 -6.71 6.80 -17.98
CA LEU A 76 -6.08 6.90 -16.68
C LEU A 76 -4.63 7.28 -16.88
N ILE A 77 -4.17 8.31 -16.17
CA ILE A 77 -2.76 8.67 -16.10
C ILE A 77 -2.20 8.02 -14.85
N TRP A 78 -1.32 7.04 -15.02
CA TRP A 78 -0.71 6.30 -13.94
C TRP A 78 0.69 6.82 -13.69
N VAL A 79 0.84 7.58 -12.61
CA VAL A 79 2.09 8.22 -12.25
C VAL A 79 2.89 7.32 -11.33
N THR A 80 4.09 6.95 -11.76
CA THR A 80 5.06 6.12 -11.03
C THR A 80 6.40 6.84 -10.97
N ARG A 81 7.32 6.42 -10.08
CA ARG A 81 8.72 6.83 -10.17
C ARG A 81 9.42 6.10 -11.32
N PRO A 82 10.46 6.71 -11.92
CA PRO A 82 11.24 6.05 -12.97
C PRO A 82 11.96 4.82 -12.43
N ALA A 83 11.91 3.72 -13.18
CA ALA A 83 12.64 2.49 -12.85
C ALA A 83 14.13 2.66 -13.17
N GLY A 84 15.03 2.39 -12.20
CA GLY A 84 16.49 2.33 -12.45
C GLY A 84 17.37 2.88 -11.31
N ARG A 85 18.70 2.77 -11.49
CA ARG A 85 19.73 3.17 -10.50
C ARG A 85 19.64 4.61 -10.00
N PHE A 86 18.95 5.49 -10.73
CA PHE A 86 18.71 6.89 -10.36
C PHE A 86 17.50 7.08 -9.43
N SER A 87 16.67 6.05 -9.22
CA SER A 87 15.49 6.09 -8.35
C SER A 87 15.84 6.27 -6.86
N ALA A 88 17.06 5.94 -6.44
CA ALA A 88 17.53 6.15 -5.06
C ALA A 88 17.94 7.61 -4.80
N ILE A 89 18.17 8.40 -5.86
CA ILE A 89 18.64 9.80 -5.78
C ILE A 89 17.47 10.77 -5.98
N HIS A 90 16.48 10.40 -6.79
CA HIS A 90 15.29 11.21 -7.05
C HIS A 90 14.09 10.70 -6.24
N THR A 91 13.94 11.21 -5.02
CA THR A 91 12.75 10.98 -4.17
C THR A 91 11.53 11.76 -4.64
N THR A 92 11.74 12.78 -5.47
CA THR A 92 10.71 13.68 -5.99
C THR A 92 10.53 13.50 -7.49
N LEU A 93 9.28 13.41 -7.92
CA LEU A 93 8.88 13.40 -9.33
C LEU A 93 8.31 14.78 -9.67
N ASP A 94 8.89 15.46 -10.65
CA ASP A 94 8.37 16.73 -11.12
C ASP A 94 7.13 16.51 -12.00
N LEU A 95 5.99 17.03 -11.57
CA LEU A 95 4.70 16.94 -12.29
C LEU A 95 4.31 18.25 -12.98
N SER A 96 5.19 19.25 -13.00
CA SER A 96 4.92 20.57 -13.59
C SER A 96 4.51 20.48 -15.07
N TYR A 97 5.04 19.49 -15.78
CA TYR A 97 4.74 19.21 -17.18
C TYR A 97 3.38 18.54 -17.41
N LEU A 98 2.65 18.14 -16.36
CA LEU A 98 1.32 17.54 -16.46
C LEU A 98 0.20 18.47 -16.01
N THR A 99 0.48 19.75 -15.78
CA THR A 99 -0.50 20.72 -15.28
C THR A 99 -1.76 20.84 -16.15
N ASP A 100 -1.63 20.77 -17.47
CA ASP A 100 -2.73 20.73 -18.44
C ASP A 100 -3.58 19.45 -18.34
N VAL A 101 -2.95 18.32 -17.98
CA VAL A 101 -3.62 17.03 -17.79
C VAL A 101 -4.34 17.00 -16.45
N VAL A 102 -3.65 17.41 -15.38
CA VAL A 102 -4.19 17.49 -14.01
C VAL A 102 -5.40 18.44 -13.97
N ARG A 103 -5.35 19.59 -14.66
CA ARG A 103 -6.49 20.52 -14.73
C ARG A 103 -7.74 19.95 -15.38
N ARG A 104 -7.59 18.95 -16.25
CA ARG A 104 -8.70 18.28 -16.95
C ARG A 104 -9.19 17.04 -16.23
N ALA A 105 -8.48 16.59 -15.19
CA ALA A 105 -8.81 15.35 -14.51
C ALA A 105 -10.12 15.49 -13.73
N ASP A 106 -11.03 14.54 -13.95
CA ASP A 106 -12.28 14.43 -13.20
C ASP A 106 -12.01 13.96 -11.76
N ALA A 107 -10.90 13.26 -11.55
CA ALA A 107 -10.44 12.83 -10.23
C ALA A 107 -8.92 12.70 -10.17
N ILE A 108 -8.37 13.04 -9.00
CA ILE A 108 -6.99 12.72 -8.62
C ILE A 108 -7.07 11.73 -7.47
N LEU A 109 -6.49 10.55 -7.67
CA LEU A 109 -6.49 9.46 -6.73
C LEU A 109 -5.06 9.28 -6.21
N ASP A 110 -4.87 9.56 -4.91
CA ASP A 110 -3.63 9.22 -4.22
C ASP A 110 -3.66 7.75 -3.83
N LEU A 111 -2.83 6.95 -4.51
CA LEU A 111 -2.63 5.53 -4.31
C LEU A 111 -1.27 5.24 -3.65
N SER A 112 -0.57 6.26 -3.13
CA SER A 112 0.53 6.02 -2.20
C SER A 112 0.00 5.23 -1.00
N LEU A 113 0.73 4.20 -0.57
CA LEU A 113 0.22 3.31 0.49
C LEU A 113 -0.10 4.11 1.76
N LEU A 114 0.77 5.05 2.14
CA LEU A 114 0.53 5.93 3.28
C LEU A 114 -0.75 6.77 3.12
N GLY A 115 -0.99 7.31 1.92
CA GLY A 115 -2.22 8.05 1.59
C GLY A 115 -3.47 7.17 1.72
N VAL A 116 -3.41 5.95 1.19
CA VAL A 116 -4.51 4.97 1.27
C VAL A 116 -4.79 4.54 2.72
N LEU A 117 -3.75 4.22 3.49
CA LEU A 117 -3.88 3.86 4.91
C LEU A 117 -4.50 5.00 5.73
N LYS A 118 -4.11 6.26 5.48
CA LYS A 118 -4.72 7.44 6.11
C LYS A 118 -6.17 7.63 5.69
N ALA A 119 -6.51 7.42 4.42
CA ALA A 119 -7.89 7.52 3.94
C ALA A 119 -8.81 6.47 4.59
N LEU A 120 -8.29 5.25 4.79
CA LEU A 120 -9.05 4.12 5.34
C LEU A 120 -9.10 4.12 6.87
N LYS A 121 -8.06 4.63 7.54
CA LYS A 121 -7.98 4.78 8.99
C LYS A 121 -7.52 6.20 9.35
N PRO A 122 -8.39 7.22 9.22
CA PRO A 122 -8.01 8.63 9.37
C PRO A 122 -7.65 9.04 10.81
N ARG A 123 -8.02 8.25 11.81
CA ARG A 123 -7.67 8.47 13.21
C ARG A 123 -6.34 7.82 13.61
N GLU A 124 -5.69 7.12 12.67
CA GLU A 124 -4.45 6.41 12.90
C GLU A 124 -3.25 7.22 12.40
N THR A 125 -2.19 7.26 13.20
CA THR A 125 -0.90 7.87 12.83
C THR A 125 0.03 6.77 12.35
N TRP A 126 0.02 6.55 11.04
CA TRP A 126 0.91 5.59 10.38
C TRP A 126 2.35 6.14 10.30
N PRO A 127 3.39 5.33 10.61
CA PRO A 127 4.76 5.82 10.67
C PRO A 127 5.30 6.00 9.24
N PRO A 128 5.77 7.21 8.87
CA PRO A 128 6.06 7.54 7.47
C PRO A 128 7.33 6.87 6.92
N GLU A 129 8.33 6.60 7.76
CA GLU A 129 9.60 5.97 7.34
C GLU A 129 9.49 4.45 7.20
N PRO A 130 8.80 3.71 8.09
CA PRO A 130 8.70 2.26 8.00
C PRO A 130 7.68 1.78 6.96
N VAL A 131 6.65 2.58 6.64
CA VAL A 131 5.62 2.18 5.64
C VAL A 131 6.25 1.83 4.28
N PRO A 132 7.12 2.68 3.68
CA PRO A 132 7.80 2.36 2.42
C PRO A 132 8.61 1.06 2.43
N HIS A 133 9.14 0.64 3.58
CA HIS A 133 9.93 -0.59 3.66
C HIS A 133 9.06 -1.85 3.49
N PHE A 134 7.80 -1.78 3.95
CA PHE A 134 6.85 -2.89 3.88
C PHE A 134 5.79 -2.73 2.79
N GLU A 135 5.97 -1.73 1.91
CA GLU A 135 4.99 -1.34 0.90
C GLU A 135 4.46 -2.50 0.04
N PRO A 136 5.31 -3.39 -0.52
CA PRO A 136 4.85 -4.51 -1.34
C PRO A 136 3.89 -5.44 -0.59
N PHE A 137 4.23 -5.82 0.64
CA PHE A 137 3.40 -6.71 1.46
C PHE A 137 2.09 -6.04 1.90
N LEU A 138 2.18 -4.81 2.38
CA LEU A 138 1.02 -4.06 2.85
C LEU A 138 0.04 -3.76 1.71
N ALA A 139 0.53 -3.48 0.50
CA ALA A 139 -0.30 -3.26 -0.67
C ALA A 139 -0.95 -4.55 -1.19
N ALA A 140 -0.22 -5.67 -1.19
CA ALA A 140 -0.72 -6.97 -1.62
C ALA A 140 -1.77 -7.57 -0.66
N HIS A 141 -1.70 -7.24 0.64
CA HIS A 141 -2.57 -7.79 1.67
C HIS A 141 -3.35 -6.72 2.45
N LEU A 142 -3.65 -5.60 1.81
CA LEU A 142 -4.29 -4.43 2.42
C LEU A 142 -5.53 -4.77 3.24
N GLY A 143 -6.38 -5.68 2.73
CA GLY A 143 -7.58 -6.14 3.43
C GLY A 143 -7.29 -6.78 4.78
N THR A 144 -6.41 -7.77 4.80
CA THR A 144 -6.00 -8.50 6.00
C THR A 144 -5.35 -7.56 7.01
N VAL A 145 -4.48 -6.65 6.54
CA VAL A 145 -3.83 -5.64 7.38
C VAL A 145 -4.88 -4.74 8.07
N LEU A 146 -5.88 -4.26 7.33
CA LEU A 146 -6.90 -3.36 7.86
C LEU A 146 -7.89 -4.06 8.81
N ALA A 147 -8.15 -5.34 8.58
CA ALA A 147 -8.94 -6.17 9.47
C ALA A 147 -8.20 -6.40 10.80
N ALA A 148 -6.92 -6.77 10.73
CA ALA A 148 -6.07 -7.02 11.90
C ALA A 148 -5.71 -5.76 12.70
N HIS A 149 -5.85 -4.58 12.11
CA HIS A 149 -5.53 -3.30 12.75
C HIS A 149 -6.25 -3.09 14.09
N ALA A 150 -7.53 -3.49 14.18
CA ALA A 150 -8.30 -3.34 15.42
C ALA A 150 -7.75 -4.23 16.54
N ASP A 151 -7.30 -5.44 16.18
CA ASP A 151 -6.77 -6.44 17.10
C ASP A 151 -5.38 -6.04 17.59
N LEU A 152 -4.55 -5.54 16.67
CA LEU A 152 -3.29 -4.89 17.02
C LEU A 152 -3.53 -3.74 18.01
N ARG A 153 -4.50 -2.87 17.73
CA ARG A 153 -4.80 -1.74 18.61
C ARG A 153 -5.26 -2.16 20.01
N ARG A 154 -6.04 -3.23 20.11
CA ARG A 154 -6.40 -3.82 21.41
C ARG A 154 -5.17 -4.38 22.13
N ALA A 155 -4.23 -5.01 21.42
CA ALA A 155 -3.01 -5.54 22.01
C ALA A 155 -2.02 -4.45 22.48
N LEU A 156 -1.94 -3.32 21.78
CA LEU A 156 -1.08 -2.20 22.13
C LEU A 156 -1.63 -1.35 23.30
N GLY A 157 -2.95 -1.24 23.38
CA GLY A 157 -3.61 -0.29 24.26
C GLY A 157 -3.76 1.11 23.65
N PRO A 158 -4.52 1.99 24.31
CA PRO A 158 -4.82 3.33 23.81
C PRO A 158 -3.57 4.22 23.83
N GLY A 159 -3.42 5.08 22.81
CA GLY A 159 -2.40 6.13 22.77
C GLY A 159 -0.99 5.71 22.40
N VAL A 160 -0.69 4.40 22.34
CA VAL A 160 0.62 3.91 21.89
C VAL A 160 0.77 4.17 20.38
N PRO A 161 1.82 4.86 19.90
CA PRO A 161 2.01 5.10 18.48
C PRO A 161 2.36 3.80 17.73
N LEU A 162 2.01 3.73 16.45
CA LEU A 162 2.49 2.65 15.60
C LEU A 162 3.96 2.91 15.23
N ASP A 163 4.78 1.89 15.37
CA ASP A 163 6.20 1.88 15.02
C ASP A 163 6.50 0.79 13.97
N THR A 164 7.77 0.65 13.59
CA THR A 164 8.23 -0.41 12.68
C THR A 164 7.85 -1.81 13.16
N HIS A 165 7.88 -2.04 14.47
CA HIS A 165 7.56 -3.34 15.07
C HIS A 165 6.07 -3.68 14.89
N CYS A 166 5.20 -2.69 15.03
CA CYS A 166 3.77 -2.81 14.76
C CYS A 166 3.48 -3.10 13.29
N LEU A 167 4.16 -2.44 12.35
CA LEU A 167 4.01 -2.74 10.92
C LEU A 167 4.50 -4.14 10.57
N ARG A 168 5.66 -4.55 11.09
CA ARG A 168 6.18 -5.92 10.85
C ARG A 168 5.21 -6.98 11.40
N ALA A 169 4.57 -6.74 12.55
CA ALA A 169 3.55 -7.63 13.07
C ALA A 169 2.33 -7.75 12.14
N LEU A 170 1.88 -6.65 11.53
CA LEU A 170 0.80 -6.65 10.54
C LEU A 170 1.20 -7.39 9.27
N VAL A 171 2.43 -7.21 8.79
CA VAL A 171 2.95 -7.94 7.63
C VAL A 171 3.02 -9.45 7.92
N LEU A 172 3.61 -9.85 9.04
CA LEU A 172 3.67 -11.25 9.45
C LEU A 172 2.27 -11.86 9.60
N HIS A 173 1.31 -11.10 10.15
CA HIS A 173 -0.08 -11.55 10.25
C HIS A 173 -0.74 -11.66 8.88
N ALA A 174 -0.44 -10.74 7.96
CA ALA A 174 -0.99 -10.77 6.61
C ALA A 174 -0.51 -11.99 5.81
N LEU A 175 0.75 -12.40 6.03
CA LEU A 175 1.35 -13.61 5.45
C LEU A 175 0.89 -14.88 6.16
N HIS A 176 0.63 -14.80 7.47
CA HIS A 176 0.14 -15.91 8.30
C HIS A 176 -1.17 -15.56 9.04
N PRO A 177 -2.33 -15.45 8.35
CA PRO A 177 -3.57 -14.93 8.94
C PRO A 177 -4.14 -15.78 10.08
N ALA A 178 -3.77 -17.06 10.15
CA ALA A 178 -4.16 -17.95 11.23
C ALA A 178 -3.49 -17.58 12.58
N ILE A 179 -2.36 -16.87 12.54
CA ILE A 179 -1.63 -16.44 13.74
C ILE A 179 -2.17 -15.09 14.18
N PRO A 180 -2.71 -14.95 15.41
CA PRO A 180 -3.21 -13.67 15.89
C PRO A 180 -2.12 -12.58 15.88
N VAL A 181 -2.45 -11.39 15.37
CA VAL A 181 -1.51 -10.26 15.32
C VAL A 181 -0.96 -9.88 16.71
N SER A 182 -1.74 -10.12 17.77
CA SER A 182 -1.32 -9.92 19.17
C SER A 182 -0.08 -10.73 19.53
N ASP A 183 0.01 -11.96 19.02
CA ASP A 183 1.11 -12.87 19.30
C ASP A 183 2.38 -12.38 18.58
N LEU A 184 2.21 -11.82 17.38
CA LEU A 184 3.29 -11.28 16.56
C LEU A 184 3.82 -9.91 17.03
N THR A 185 3.20 -9.29 18.04
CA THR A 185 3.70 -8.01 18.60
C THR A 185 4.90 -8.17 19.52
N PHE A 186 5.19 -9.38 20.03
CA PHE A 186 6.32 -9.67 20.95
C PHE A 186 6.53 -8.65 22.09
N ARG A 187 5.50 -7.89 22.50
CA ARG A 187 5.56 -6.95 23.61
C ARG A 187 5.43 -7.70 24.94
N VAL A 188 6.43 -8.52 25.24
CA VAL A 188 6.57 -9.22 26.53
C VAL A 188 7.83 -8.71 27.23
N PRO A 189 7.81 -8.50 28.55
CA PRO A 189 8.90 -7.82 29.26
C PRO A 189 10.15 -8.70 29.46
N ASP A 190 10.07 -10.00 29.20
CA ASP A 190 11.09 -10.98 29.61
C ASP A 190 11.65 -11.77 28.41
N PRO A 191 12.98 -11.78 28.18
CA PRO A 191 13.59 -12.46 27.02
C PRO A 191 13.29 -13.97 26.88
N PRO A 192 13.25 -14.79 27.96
CA PRO A 192 12.75 -16.17 27.89
C PRO A 192 11.35 -16.31 27.31
N GLN A 193 10.44 -15.37 27.59
CA GLN A 193 9.10 -15.39 27.02
C GLN A 193 9.08 -15.03 25.54
N VAL A 194 9.93 -14.08 25.13
CA VAL A 194 10.17 -13.77 23.70
C VAL A 194 10.65 -15.03 22.98
N LEU A 195 11.66 -15.71 23.52
CA LEU A 195 12.22 -16.92 22.91
C LEU A 195 11.21 -18.05 22.85
N THR A 196 10.46 -18.29 23.93
CA THR A 196 9.41 -19.31 23.98
C THR A 196 8.35 -19.05 22.92
N ARG A 197 7.92 -17.79 22.78
CA ARG A 197 6.95 -17.39 21.77
C ARG A 197 7.49 -17.57 20.36
N TYR A 198 8.73 -17.16 20.12
CA TYR A 198 9.40 -17.33 18.84
C TYR A 198 9.47 -18.81 18.44
N LEU A 199 9.97 -19.68 19.33
CA LEU A 199 10.04 -21.13 19.10
C LEU A 199 8.66 -21.75 18.84
N ARG A 200 7.64 -21.32 19.58
CA ARG A 200 6.26 -21.77 19.36
C ARG A 200 5.78 -21.41 17.96
N LEU A 201 6.02 -20.18 17.50
CA LEU A 201 5.64 -19.73 16.16
C LEU A 201 6.39 -20.49 15.06
N LEU A 202 7.68 -20.78 15.26
CA LEU A 202 8.47 -21.61 14.34
C LEU A 202 7.90 -23.02 14.17
N VAL A 203 7.36 -23.62 15.23
CA VAL A 203 6.79 -24.98 15.16
C VAL A 203 5.37 -24.98 14.59
N GLN A 204 4.65 -23.86 14.68
CA GLN A 204 3.24 -23.75 14.29
C GLN A 204 3.01 -23.42 12.80
N GLY A 205 4.04 -22.98 12.08
CA GLY A 205 3.90 -22.51 10.70
C GLY A 205 5.01 -23.02 9.78
N GLU A 206 4.71 -23.09 8.50
CA GLU A 206 5.71 -23.19 7.44
C GLU A 206 6.14 -21.77 7.08
N TRP A 207 7.42 -21.46 7.26
CA TRP A 207 7.96 -20.12 7.03
C TRP A 207 8.91 -20.18 5.84
N ASP A 208 8.75 -19.26 4.89
CA ASP A 208 9.78 -19.06 3.88
C ASP A 208 10.98 -18.28 4.47
N GLU A 209 12.04 -18.11 3.67
CA GLU A 209 13.28 -17.45 4.12
C GLU A 209 13.07 -15.97 4.49
N GLU A 210 12.24 -15.25 3.75
CA GLU A 210 11.97 -13.83 3.97
C GLU A 210 11.06 -13.62 5.19
N GLU A 211 10.02 -14.42 5.30
CA GLU A 211 9.11 -14.46 6.45
C GLU A 211 9.85 -14.83 7.74
N LEU A 212 10.74 -15.82 7.68
CA LEU A 212 11.55 -16.22 8.82
C LEU A 212 12.53 -15.11 9.22
N ALA A 213 13.12 -14.40 8.26
CA ALA A 213 13.97 -13.25 8.53
C ALA A 213 13.19 -12.14 9.26
N LEU A 214 11.97 -11.84 8.80
CA LEU A 214 11.07 -10.89 9.44
C LEU A 214 10.70 -11.35 10.86
N LEU A 215 10.32 -12.62 11.05
CA LEU A 215 9.96 -13.16 12.38
C LEU A 215 11.15 -13.11 13.34
N ARG A 216 12.36 -13.45 12.86
CA ARG A 216 13.59 -13.40 13.65
C ARG A 216 13.93 -11.96 14.03
N GLU A 217 13.79 -11.03 13.10
CA GLU A 217 14.01 -9.62 13.38
C GLU A 217 12.97 -9.08 14.39
N GLN A 218 11.71 -9.51 14.25
CA GLN A 218 10.64 -9.18 15.18
C GLN A 218 10.96 -9.62 16.60
N ALA A 219 11.38 -10.89 16.79
CA ALA A 219 11.75 -11.39 18.10
C ALA A 219 13.03 -10.72 18.65
N ARG A 220 14.01 -10.42 17.78
CA ARG A 220 15.27 -9.78 18.17
C ARG A 220 15.07 -8.33 18.64
N LEU A 221 14.22 -7.60 17.94
CA LEU A 221 13.91 -6.19 18.22
C LEU A 221 12.68 -6.03 19.13
N ALA A 222 12.18 -7.13 19.69
CA ALA A 222 11.14 -7.09 20.70
C ALA A 222 11.57 -6.08 21.77
N PRO A 223 10.73 -5.09 22.09
CA PRO A 223 11.11 -4.10 23.08
C PRO A 223 11.44 -4.82 24.39
N GLY A 224 12.71 -4.75 24.79
CA GLY A 224 13.11 -5.03 26.16
C GLY A 224 12.40 -4.05 27.10
N PRO A 225 12.34 -4.36 28.41
CA PRO A 225 11.54 -3.64 29.39
C PRO A 225 11.70 -2.11 29.34
#